data_AF-G7JZD2-F1
#
_entry.id   AF-G7JZD2-F1
#
_cell.length_a   1.000
_cell.length_b   1.000
_cell.length_c   1.000
_cell.angle_alpha   90.00
_cell.angle_beta   90.00
_cell.angle_gamma   90.00
#
_symmetry.space_group_name_H-M   'P 1'
#
loop_
_entity.id
_entity.type
_entity.pdbx_description
1 polymer ?
#
loop_
_entity_poly.entity_id
_entity_poly.type
_entity_poly.pdbx_seq_one_letter_code
_entity_poly.pdbx_strand_id
1 'polypeptide(L)'
;MGGCGMIEDAKHLFLSCDFFGKLWYDISYWLGYQLVFPENVLDHLYQFATFSGFSNSKRSSLNLIWLSCVWVIWLERNARIFHQKEASFNQLLDKVKLQSYWWLKVNRPSFVFSYHSWWLNHLPCLGIFM
;
A
#
# COMPACT_ATOMS: atom_id res chain seq x y z
N MET A 1 -12.40 0.68 -19.53
CA MET A 1 -11.43 1.69 -19.04
C MET A 1 -11.41 1.59 -17.52
N GLY A 2 -10.27 1.23 -16.92
CA GLY A 2 -10.15 0.77 -15.53
C GLY A 2 -10.19 1.85 -14.44
N GLY A 3 -10.95 2.93 -14.61
CA GLY A 3 -11.32 3.81 -13.48
C GLY A 3 -11.41 5.31 -13.76
N CYS A 4 -10.59 5.89 -14.64
CA CYS A 4 -10.53 7.36 -14.84
C CYS A 4 -10.66 7.83 -16.31
N GLY A 5 -10.90 6.91 -17.25
CA GLY A 5 -11.08 7.24 -18.68
C GLY A 5 -9.80 7.50 -19.48
N MET A 6 -8.62 7.50 -18.83
CA MET A 6 -7.32 7.65 -19.50
C MET A 6 -6.76 6.30 -20.00
N ILE A 7 -5.75 6.37 -20.89
CA ILE A 7 -4.99 5.19 -21.32
C ILE A 7 -4.30 4.58 -20.11
N GLU A 8 -4.54 3.30 -19.90
CA GLU A 8 -3.98 2.56 -18.78
C GLU A 8 -2.59 2.02 -19.14
N ASP A 9 -1.57 2.50 -18.45
CA ASP A 9 -0.26 1.87 -18.36
C ASP A 9 0.12 1.67 -16.87
N ALA A 10 1.25 1.03 -16.60
CA ALA A 10 1.67 0.75 -15.22
C ALA A 10 1.90 2.04 -14.41
N LYS A 11 2.47 3.08 -15.01
CA LYS A 11 2.73 4.36 -14.33
C LYS A 11 1.40 5.04 -14.00
N HIS A 12 0.48 5.09 -14.95
CA HIS A 12 -0.82 5.69 -14.78
C HIS A 12 -1.64 4.94 -13.73
N LEU A 13 -1.74 3.62 -13.85
CA LEU A 13 -2.54 2.80 -12.93
C LEU A 13 -2.02 2.90 -11.49
N PHE A 14 -0.70 2.77 -11.29
CA PHE A 14 -0.14 2.68 -9.95
C PHE A 14 0.26 4.03 -9.37
N LEU A 15 0.59 5.06 -10.14
CA LEU A 15 1.15 6.29 -9.58
C LEU A 15 0.35 7.53 -9.93
N SER A 16 0.02 7.75 -11.21
CA SER A 16 -0.48 9.05 -11.68
C SER A 16 -1.99 9.15 -11.86
N CYS A 17 -2.74 8.06 -11.68
CA CYS A 17 -4.20 8.12 -11.65
C CYS A 17 -4.64 8.85 -10.38
N ASP A 18 -5.47 9.88 -10.46
CA ASP A 18 -5.89 10.67 -9.30
C ASP A 18 -6.47 9.82 -8.16
N PHE A 19 -7.22 8.78 -8.51
CA PHE A 19 -7.83 7.88 -7.54
C PHE A 19 -6.79 7.00 -6.81
N PHE A 20 -5.90 6.34 -7.56
CA PHE A 20 -4.90 5.44 -6.98
C PHE A 20 -3.67 6.17 -6.43
N GLY A 21 -3.30 7.32 -7.01
CA GLY A 21 -2.27 8.22 -6.49
C GLY A 21 -2.67 8.76 -5.12
N LYS A 22 -3.94 9.18 -4.94
CA LYS A 22 -4.44 9.56 -3.61
C LYS A 22 -4.36 8.42 -2.59
N LEU A 23 -4.60 7.17 -3.01
CA LEU A 23 -4.48 6.01 -2.12
C LEU A 23 -3.06 5.90 -1.55
N TRP A 24 -2.04 6.07 -2.37
CA TRP A 24 -0.65 6.06 -1.91
C TRP A 24 -0.34 7.20 -0.95
N TYR A 25 -0.87 8.39 -1.19
CA TYR A 25 -0.71 9.51 -0.26
C TYR A 25 -1.27 9.18 1.13
N ASP A 26 -2.49 8.64 1.19
CA ASP A 26 -3.15 8.30 2.46
C ASP A 26 -2.51 7.08 3.15
N ILE A 27 -1.95 6.13 2.39
CA ILE A 27 -1.14 5.04 2.96
C ILE A 27 0.18 5.56 3.53
N SER A 28 0.83 6.50 2.85
CA SER A 28 2.07 7.11 3.34
C SER A 28 1.83 7.91 4.60
N TYR A 29 0.78 8.72 4.60
CA TYR A 29 0.33 9.48 5.76
C TYR A 29 -0.03 8.54 6.92
N TRP A 30 -0.74 7.46 6.64
CA TRP A 30 -1.03 6.43 7.64
C TRP A 30 0.27 5.89 8.24
N LEU A 31 1.28 5.58 7.44
CA LEU A 31 2.59 5.09 7.89
C LEU A 31 3.52 6.18 8.46
N GLY A 32 3.05 7.42 8.60
CA GLY A 32 3.80 8.51 9.22
C GLY A 32 4.87 9.16 8.36
N TYR A 33 4.81 9.06 7.02
CA TYR A 33 5.75 9.74 6.13
C TYR A 33 5.09 10.36 4.89
N GLN A 34 5.80 11.32 4.28
CA GLN A 34 5.40 11.92 3.01
C GLN A 34 6.18 11.31 1.87
N LEU A 35 5.48 10.91 0.81
CA LEU A 35 6.10 10.42 -0.42
C LEU A 35 6.11 11.52 -1.49
N VAL A 36 7.19 11.54 -2.25
CA VAL A 36 7.23 12.18 -3.56
C VAL A 36 7.01 11.08 -4.58
N PHE A 37 6.03 11.24 -5.48
CA PHE A 37 5.75 10.25 -6.51
C PHE A 37 6.84 10.27 -7.58
N PRO A 38 7.63 9.20 -7.75
CA PRO A 38 8.63 9.15 -8.80
C PRO A 38 8.01 8.84 -10.16
N GLU A 39 8.79 9.01 -11.23
CA GLU A 39 8.30 8.75 -12.59
C GLU A 39 8.10 7.26 -12.90
N ASN A 40 8.75 6.36 -12.15
CA ASN A 40 8.73 4.92 -12.36
C ASN A 40 8.23 4.16 -11.12
N VAL A 41 7.44 3.10 -11.35
CA VAL A 41 6.92 2.20 -10.32
C VAL A 41 8.02 1.51 -9.51
N LEU A 42 9.15 1.14 -10.15
CA LEU A 42 10.27 0.52 -9.45
C LEU A 42 10.98 1.51 -8.52
N ASP A 43 11.17 2.75 -8.97
CA ASP A 43 11.75 3.81 -8.14
C ASP A 43 10.83 4.09 -6.94
N HIS A 44 9.51 3.99 -7.14
CA HIS A 44 8.54 4.11 -6.05
C HIS A 44 8.73 3.00 -5.01
N LEU A 45 8.91 1.74 -5.43
CA LEU A 45 9.25 0.65 -4.52
C LEU A 45 10.53 0.93 -3.75
N TYR A 46 11.61 1.33 -4.45
CA TYR A 46 12.88 1.61 -3.80
C TYR A 46 12.75 2.72 -2.75
N GLN A 47 12.11 3.84 -3.09
CA GLN A 47 11.88 4.95 -2.16
C GLN A 47 11.03 4.55 -0.96
N PHE A 48 9.95 3.80 -1.18
CA PHE A 48 9.06 3.31 -0.13
C PHE A 48 9.79 2.39 0.87
N ALA A 49 10.77 1.61 0.39
CA ALA A 49 11.51 0.63 1.19
C ALA A 49 12.76 1.20 1.89
N THR A 50 13.37 2.24 1.30
CA THR A 50 14.64 2.81 1.77
C THR A 50 14.48 4.02 2.68
N PHE A 51 13.24 4.37 3.01
CA PHE A 51 12.96 5.44 3.96
C PHE A 51 13.75 5.25 5.28
N SER A 52 14.46 6.30 5.69
CA SER A 52 15.13 6.51 7.00
C SER A 52 16.12 5.46 7.57
N GLY A 53 16.81 4.67 6.75
CA GLY A 53 17.91 3.82 7.27
C GLY A 53 17.44 2.65 8.13
N PHE A 54 16.21 2.20 7.90
CA PHE A 54 15.61 1.05 8.55
C PHE A 54 16.42 -0.24 8.36
N SER A 55 16.43 -1.10 9.39
CA SER A 55 17.03 -2.44 9.34
C SER A 55 16.43 -3.29 8.21
N ASN A 56 17.14 -4.32 7.77
CA ASN A 56 16.67 -5.24 6.72
C ASN A 56 15.27 -5.81 7.00
N SER A 57 14.97 -6.11 8.27
CA SER A 57 13.65 -6.56 8.69
C SER A 57 12.60 -5.47 8.48
N LYS A 58 12.82 -4.23 8.91
CA LYS A 58 11.85 -3.14 8.71
C LYS A 58 11.61 -2.84 7.23
N ARG A 59 12.68 -2.84 6.41
CA ARG A 59 12.60 -2.71 4.94
C ARG A 59 11.73 -3.79 4.31
N SER A 60 11.89 -5.04 4.74
CA SER A 60 11.05 -6.15 4.26
C SER A 60 9.56 -5.96 4.59
N SER A 61 9.21 -5.37 5.74
CA SER A 61 7.81 -5.06 6.06
C SER A 61 7.26 -3.98 5.15
N LEU A 62 8.01 -2.91 4.93
CA LEU A 62 7.60 -1.82 4.04
C LEU A 62 7.41 -2.31 2.60
N ASN A 63 8.32 -3.16 2.11
CA ASN A 63 8.15 -3.84 0.82
C ASN A 63 6.84 -4.64 0.75
N LEU A 64 6.50 -5.36 1.81
CA LEU A 64 5.28 -6.16 1.85
C LEU A 64 4.02 -5.28 1.88
N ILE A 65 4.06 -4.15 2.60
CA ILE A 65 2.98 -3.16 2.59
C ILE A 65 2.82 -2.54 1.19
N TRP A 66 3.94 -2.19 0.54
CA TRP A 66 3.93 -1.70 -0.83
C TRP A 66 3.31 -2.71 -1.80
N LEU A 67 3.73 -3.98 -1.72
CA LEU A 67 3.17 -5.06 -2.53
C LEU A 67 1.67 -5.25 -2.26
N SER A 68 1.24 -5.08 -1.01
CA SER A 68 -0.18 -5.14 -0.63
C SER A 68 -0.99 -4.02 -1.30
N CYS A 69 -0.44 -2.82 -1.40
CA CYS A 69 -1.08 -1.69 -2.10
C CYS A 69 -1.24 -1.99 -3.59
N VAL A 70 -0.17 -2.42 -4.25
CA VAL A 70 -0.18 -2.81 -5.67
C VAL A 70 -1.19 -3.92 -5.93
N TRP A 71 -1.21 -4.93 -5.06
CA TRP A 71 -2.16 -6.03 -5.14
C TRP A 71 -3.62 -5.57 -5.04
N VAL A 72 -3.93 -4.72 -4.08
CA VAL A 72 -5.28 -4.19 -3.89
C VAL A 72 -5.71 -3.28 -5.05
N ILE A 73 -4.81 -2.43 -5.57
CA ILE A 73 -5.06 -1.63 -6.79
C ILE A 73 -5.38 -2.55 -7.97
N TRP A 74 -4.58 -3.61 -8.17
CA TRP A 74 -4.79 -4.57 -9.24
C TRP A 74 -6.14 -5.30 -9.13
N LEU A 75 -6.50 -5.74 -7.93
CA LEU A 75 -7.80 -6.38 -7.67
C LEU A 75 -8.97 -5.43 -7.91
N GLU A 76 -8.86 -4.17 -7.46
CA GLU A 76 -9.89 -3.15 -7.67
C GLU A 76 -10.08 -2.84 -9.16
N ARG A 77 -8.99 -2.67 -9.91
CA ARG A 77 -9.02 -2.50 -11.36
C ARG A 77 -9.71 -3.67 -12.07
N ASN A 78 -9.40 -4.90 -11.67
CA ASN A 78 -10.05 -6.09 -12.24
C ASN A 78 -11.54 -6.18 -11.86
N ALA A 79 -11.92 -5.82 -10.63
CA ALA A 79 -13.31 -5.78 -10.22
C ALA A 79 -14.13 -4.77 -11.02
N ARG A 80 -13.57 -3.59 -11.31
CA ARG A 80 -14.21 -2.57 -12.15
C ARG A 80 -14.44 -3.05 -13.58
N ILE A 81 -13.47 -3.75 -14.16
CA ILE A 81 -13.51 -4.19 -15.56
C ILE A 81 -14.39 -5.43 -15.75
N PHE A 82 -14.20 -6.46 -14.92
CA PHE A 82 -14.84 -7.77 -15.13
C PHE A 82 -16.15 -7.94 -14.36
N HIS A 83 -16.37 -7.15 -13.31
CA HIS A 83 -17.53 -7.31 -12.44
C HIS A 83 -18.38 -6.05 -12.32
N GLN A 84 -17.98 -4.92 -12.94
CA GLN A 84 -18.64 -3.62 -12.82
C GLN A 84 -18.88 -3.22 -11.35
N LYS A 85 -17.96 -3.62 -10.47
CA LYS A 85 -17.98 -3.28 -9.04
C LYS A 85 -16.91 -2.25 -8.76
N GLU A 86 -17.30 -1.23 -8.00
CA GLU A 86 -16.41 -0.17 -7.56
C GLU A 86 -16.48 -0.05 -6.04
N ALA A 87 -15.33 -0.14 -5.38
CA ALA A 87 -15.22 0.12 -3.95
C ALA A 87 -15.05 1.62 -3.69
N SER A 88 -15.61 2.08 -2.57
CA SER A 88 -15.33 3.44 -2.12
C SER A 88 -13.85 3.58 -1.75
N PHE A 89 -13.35 4.81 -1.79
CA PHE A 89 -11.96 5.07 -1.44
C PHE A 89 -11.59 4.59 -0.02
N ASN A 90 -12.48 4.79 0.96
CA ASN A 90 -12.29 4.28 2.33
C ASN A 90 -12.24 2.75 2.37
N GLN A 91 -13.11 2.07 1.62
CA GLN A 91 -13.05 0.60 1.51
C GLN A 91 -11.72 0.12 0.90
N LEU A 92 -11.15 0.89 -0.03
CA LEU A 92 -9.86 0.55 -0.63
C LEU A 92 -8.71 0.70 0.37
N LEU A 93 -8.71 1.78 1.15
CA LEU A 93 -7.77 1.96 2.27
C LEU A 93 -7.87 0.82 3.29
N ASP A 94 -9.09 0.44 3.68
CA ASP A 94 -9.34 -0.68 4.60
C ASP A 94 -8.81 -1.99 4.03
N LYS A 95 -9.04 -2.26 2.74
CA LYS A 95 -8.52 -3.44 2.03
C LYS A 95 -6.99 -3.48 2.08
N VAL A 96 -6.29 -2.37 1.83
CA VAL A 96 -4.82 -2.32 1.90
C VAL A 96 -4.30 -2.64 3.31
N LYS A 97 -4.89 -2.03 4.32
CA LYS A 97 -4.49 -2.24 5.73
C LYS A 97 -4.75 -3.68 6.18
N LEU A 98 -5.88 -4.26 5.76
CA LEU A 98 -6.21 -5.66 6.02
C LEU A 98 -5.27 -6.62 5.26
N GLN A 99 -5.01 -6.34 3.98
CA GLN A 99 -4.11 -7.15 3.15
C GLN A 99 -2.69 -7.18 3.72
N SER A 100 -2.15 -6.01 4.08
CA SER A 100 -0.82 -5.89 4.67
C SER A 100 -0.71 -6.62 6.01
N TYR A 101 -1.75 -6.54 6.86
CA TYR A 101 -1.82 -7.31 8.10
C TYR A 101 -1.75 -8.82 7.85
N TRP A 102 -2.58 -9.35 6.96
CA TRP A 102 -2.60 -10.78 6.65
C TRP A 102 -1.28 -11.26 6.10
N TRP A 103 -0.70 -10.53 5.15
CA TRP A 103 0.58 -10.87 4.59
C TRP A 103 1.71 -10.78 5.62
N LEU A 104 1.73 -9.78 6.50
CA LEU A 104 2.71 -9.72 7.59
C LEU A 104 2.57 -10.90 8.54
N LYS A 105 1.33 -11.25 8.91
CA LYS A 105 1.06 -12.36 9.83
C LYS A 105 1.49 -13.71 9.28
N VAL A 106 1.33 -13.93 7.98
CA VAL A 106 1.78 -15.15 7.31
C VAL A 106 3.30 -15.17 7.12
N ASN A 107 3.91 -14.04 6.74
CA ASN A 107 5.34 -13.99 6.42
C ASN A 107 6.24 -13.79 7.64
N ARG A 108 5.68 -13.43 8.81
CA ARG A 108 6.44 -13.17 10.04
C ARG A 108 5.82 -13.92 11.21
N PRO A 109 6.36 -15.10 11.56
CA PRO A 109 5.93 -15.85 12.74
C PRO A 109 6.01 -15.04 14.04
N SER A 110 6.93 -14.08 14.13
CA SER A 110 7.09 -13.18 15.29
C SER A 110 6.08 -12.03 15.33
N PHE A 111 5.23 -11.86 14.31
CA PHE A 111 4.21 -10.81 14.26
C PHE A 111 2.98 -11.24 15.07
N VAL A 112 3.03 -10.99 16.38
CA VAL A 112 1.99 -11.41 17.35
C VAL A 112 0.84 -10.42 17.50
N PHE A 113 0.87 -9.29 16.78
CA PHE A 113 -0.12 -8.23 16.92
C PHE A 113 -1.49 -8.61 16.36
N SER A 114 -2.54 -8.04 16.96
CA SER A 114 -3.91 -8.13 16.45
C SER A 114 -4.14 -7.14 15.29
N TYR A 115 -5.20 -7.34 14.51
CA TYR A 115 -5.58 -6.36 13.49
C TYR A 115 -5.93 -4.99 14.09
N HIS A 116 -6.56 -4.98 15.26
CA HIS A 116 -6.86 -3.73 15.98
C HIS A 116 -5.58 -2.96 16.36
N SER A 117 -4.58 -3.69 16.87
CA SER A 117 -3.26 -3.12 17.19
C SER A 117 -2.56 -2.60 15.93
N TRP A 118 -2.62 -3.36 14.83
CA TRP A 118 -2.10 -2.93 13.54
C TRP A 118 -2.78 -1.66 13.03
N TRP A 119 -4.09 -1.56 13.17
CA TRP A 119 -4.86 -0.42 12.72
C TRP A 119 -4.46 0.88 13.43
N LEU A 120 -4.41 0.83 14.77
CA LEU A 120 -4.18 2.01 15.61
C LEU A 120 -2.69 2.32 15.84
N ASN A 121 -1.83 1.30 15.88
CA ASN A 121 -0.43 1.40 16.31
C ASN A 121 0.52 0.63 15.37
N HIS A 122 0.36 0.80 14.06
CA HIS A 122 1.15 0.12 13.03
C HIS A 122 2.67 0.38 13.17
N LEU A 123 3.12 1.58 13.53
CA LEU A 123 4.56 1.88 13.69
C LEU A 123 5.23 1.02 14.79
N PRO A 124 4.69 0.96 16.03
CA PRO A 124 5.14 0.00 17.03
C PRO A 124 5.08 -1.46 16.55
N CYS A 125 4.05 -1.85 15.80
CA CYS A 125 3.96 -3.20 15.24
C CYS A 125 5.08 -3.53 14.24
N LEU A 126 5.67 -2.50 13.62
CA LEU A 126 6.85 -2.59 12.75
C LEU A 126 8.18 -2.44 13.52
N GLY A 127 8.14 -2.27 14.84
CA GLY A 127 9.32 -1.97 15.67
C GLY A 127 9.92 -0.59 15.38
N ILE A 128 9.12 0.31 14.82
CA ILE A 128 9.48 1.71 14.59
C ILE A 128 8.95 2.49 15.79
N PHE A 129 9.87 2.93 16.64
CA PHE A 129 9.59 3.85 17.74
C PHE A 129 10.17 5.20 17.31
N MET A 130 9.31 6.21 17.20
CA MET A 130 9.73 7.60 16.98
C MET A 130 9.98 8.28 18.31
#